data_AF-A0A518RFV6-F1
#
_entry.id   AF-A0A518RFV6-F1
#
_cell.length_a   1.000
_cell.length_b   1.000
_cell.length_c   1.000
_cell.angle_alpha   90.00
_cell.angle_beta   90.00
_cell.angle_gamma   90.00
#
_symmetry.space_group_name_H-M   'P 1'
#
loop_
_entity.id
_entity.type
_entity.pdbx_description
1 polymer ?
#
loop_
_entity_poly.entity_id
_entity_poly.type
_entity_poly.pdbx_seq_one_letter_code
_entity_poly.pdbx_strand_id
1 'polypeptide(L)' 'MSPDTAIEYAPGPVERRAFDQMRASGVIREAHPAHYWFDLDRMGQDRRRTRNPKARIAIVLAVLMGAALIWMIP' A
#
# COMPACT_ATOMS: atom_id res chain seq x y z
N MET A 1 -13.08 4.54 2.11
CA MET A 1 -14.05 4.24 3.18
C MET A 1 -13.82 5.22 4.32
N SER A 2 -14.87 5.66 5.02
CA SER A 2 -14.77 6.61 6.14
C SER A 2 -14.98 5.89 7.49
N PRO A 3 -14.61 6.52 8.63
CA PRO A 3 -14.88 5.96 9.97
C PRO A 3 -16.35 5.63 10.22
N ASP A 4 -17.28 6.30 9.52
CA ASP A 4 -18.74 6.04 9.61
C ASP A 4 -19.14 4.67 9.05
N THR A 5 -18.25 4.02 8.31
CA THR A 5 -18.43 2.65 7.80
C THR A 5 -17.86 1.59 8.72
N ALA A 6 -17.46 1.96 9.95
CA ALA A 6 -16.97 1.01 10.93
C ALA A 6 -18.07 0.04 11.36
N ILE A 7 -17.72 -1.24 11.35
CA ILE A 7 -18.61 -2.32 11.75
C ILE A 7 -18.14 -2.90 13.08
N GLU A 8 -19.10 -3.31 13.90
CA GLU A 8 -18.79 -4.11 15.07
C GLU A 8 -18.21 -5.46 14.61
N TYR A 9 -17.02 -5.79 15.10
CA TYR A 9 -16.36 -7.04 14.74
C TYR A 9 -15.51 -7.56 15.89
N ALA A 10 -15.75 -8.82 16.26
CA ALA A 10 -15.01 -9.53 17.28
C ALA A 10 -14.31 -10.73 16.62
N PRO A 11 -12.98 -10.69 16.44
CA PRO A 11 -12.25 -11.77 15.79
C PRO A 11 -12.27 -13.05 16.64
N GLY A 12 -12.68 -14.16 16.04
CA GLY A 12 -12.55 -15.49 16.61
C GLY A 12 -11.08 -15.93 16.77
N PRO A 13 -10.83 -17.05 17.47
CA PRO A 13 -9.47 -17.49 17.81
C PRO A 13 -8.59 -17.79 16.60
N VAL A 14 -9.17 -18.24 15.48
CA VAL A 14 -8.45 -18.59 14.25
C VAL A 14 -8.02 -17.35 13.46
N GLU A 15 -8.88 -16.33 13.42
CA GLU A 15 -8.70 -15.09 12.67
C GLU A 15 -7.98 -14.00 13.46
N ARG A 16 -7.83 -14.19 14.79
CA ARG A 16 -7.16 -13.25 15.70
C ARG A 16 -5.77 -12.83 15.23
N ARG A 17 -4.96 -13.80 14.78
CA ARG A 17 -3.59 -13.53 14.30
C ARG A 17 -3.58 -12.67 13.04
N ALA A 18 -4.50 -12.93 12.11
CA ALA A 18 -4.62 -12.17 10.88
C ALA A 18 -5.16 -10.76 11.17
N PHE A 19 -6.15 -10.66 12.05
CA PHE A 19 -6.70 -9.39 12.51
C PHE A 19 -5.63 -8.51 13.18
N ASP A 20 -4.87 -9.06 14.13
CA ASP A 20 -3.81 -8.33 14.83
C ASP A 20 -2.72 -7.88 13.86
N GLN A 21 -2.37 -8.70 12.86
CA GLN A 21 -1.42 -8.33 11.82
C GLN A 21 -1.93 -7.16 10.96
N MET A 22 -3.20 -7.18 10.54
CA MET A 22 -3.81 -6.11 9.75
C MET A 22 -4.04 -4.83 10.57
N ARG A 23 -4.28 -4.96 11.87
CA ARG A 23 -4.35 -3.83 12.82
C ARG A 23 -2.97 -3.21 13.01
N ALA A 24 -1.93 -4.02 13.18
CA ALA A 24 -0.55 -3.55 13.31
C ALA A 24 -0.02 -2.84 12.05
N SER A 25 -0.43 -3.29 10.85
CA SER A 25 -0.09 -2.61 9.59
C SER A 25 -0.90 -1.33 9.35
N GLY A 26 -1.93 -1.08 10.16
CA GLY A 26 -2.84 0.05 10.04
C GLY A 26 -3.82 -0.07 8.88
N VAL A 27 -4.00 -1.29 8.34
CA VAL A 27 -5.05 -1.61 7.36
C VAL A 27 -6.41 -1.69 8.06
N ILE A 28 -6.45 -2.16 9.30
CA ILE A 28 -7.64 -2.10 10.16
C ILE A 28 -7.45 -0.95 11.15
N ARG A 29 -8.42 -0.04 11.20
CA ARG A 29 -8.46 1.05 12.18
C ARG A 29 -9.70 0.97 13.04
N GLU A 30 -9.54 1.31 14.30
CA GLU A 30 -10.62 1.38 15.28
C GLU A 30 -11.21 2.80 15.28
N ALA A 31 -12.53 2.92 15.08
CA ALA A 31 -13.24 4.19 15.19
C ALA A 31 -13.82 4.38 16.61
N HIS A 32 -14.36 3.31 17.18
CA HIS A 32 -14.92 3.19 18.53
C HIS A 32 -14.59 1.80 19.08
N PRO A 33 -14.69 1.55 20.40
CA PRO A 33 -14.48 0.24 20.97
C PRO A 33 -15.25 -0.85 20.21
N ALA A 34 -14.53 -1.88 19.77
CA ALA A 34 -15.05 -3.00 18.98
C ALA A 34 -15.59 -2.66 17.57
N HIS A 35 -15.43 -1.42 17.11
CA HIS A 35 -15.86 -0.96 15.79
C HIS A 35 -14.67 -0.65 14.89
N TYR A 36 -14.57 -1.42 13.81
CA TYR A 36 -13.41 -1.41 12.93
C TYR A 36 -13.79 -1.09 11.49
N TRP A 37 -12.93 -0.37 10.79
CA TRP A 37 -13.05 -0.12 9.36
C TRP A 37 -11.73 -0.38 8.64
N PHE A 38 -11.82 -0.65 7.33
CA PHE A 38 -10.67 -0.92 6.48
C PHE A 38 -10.14 0.36 5.82
N ASP A 39 -8.89 0.68 6.12
CA ASP A 39 -8.11 1.71 5.42
C ASP A 39 -7.53 1.11 4.13
N LEU A 40 -8.38 1.08 3.08
CA LEU A 40 -8.02 0.56 1.77
C LEU A 40 -6.94 1.41 1.06
N ASP A 41 -6.80 2.69 1.42
CA ASP A 41 -5.75 3.55 0.89
C ASP A 41 -4.38 3.05 1.35
N ARG A 42 -4.24 2.65 2.62
CA ARG A 42 -3.04 1.96 3.13
C ARG A 42 -2.79 0.62 2.44
N MET A 43 -3.85 -0.16 2.23
CA MET A 43 -3.76 -1.46 1.55
C MET A 43 -3.29 -1.32 0.08
N GLY A 44 -3.68 -0.24 -0.59
CA GLY A 44 -3.20 0.12 -1.93
C GLY A 44 -1.79 0.70 -1.95
N GLN A 45 -1.38 1.40 -0.89
CA GLN A 45 -0.03 1.96 -0.77
C GLN A 45 1.05 0.90 -0.62
N ASP A 46 0.81 -0.21 0.09
CA ASP A 46 1.77 -1.32 0.13
C ASP A 46 1.97 -1.95 -1.25
N ARG A 47 0.90 -2.03 -2.07
CA ARG A 47 0.98 -2.43 -3.48
C ARG A 47 1.70 -1.41 -4.38
N ARG A 48 1.71 -0.13 -4.04
CA ARG A 48 2.51 0.90 -4.73
C ARG A 48 3.95 0.98 -4.22
N ARG A 49 4.18 0.62 -2.95
CA ARG A 49 5.49 0.67 -2.29
C ARG A 49 6.38 -0.52 -2.66
N THR A 50 5.82 -1.57 -3.25
CA THR A 50 6.56 -2.41 -4.19
C THR A 50 6.87 -1.58 -5.44
N ARG A 51 7.72 -0.57 -5.27
CA ARG A 51 8.45 0.12 -6.33
C ARG A 51 9.10 -0.98 -7.13
N ASN A 52 8.43 -1.37 -8.20
CA ASN A 52 8.78 -2.48 -9.03
C ASN A 52 10.23 -2.20 -9.46
N PRO A 53 11.23 -2.97 -9.02
CA PRO A 53 12.63 -2.64 -9.27
C PRO A 53 12.88 -2.52 -10.79
N LYS A 54 12.10 -3.26 -11.57
CA LYS A 54 12.02 -3.16 -13.03
C LYS A 54 11.61 -1.77 -13.54
N ALA A 55 10.66 -1.10 -12.89
CA ALA A 55 10.24 0.26 -13.24
C ALA A 55 11.33 1.30 -12.96
N ARG A 56 12.08 1.16 -11.85
CA ARG A 56 13.25 2.00 -11.59
C ARG A 56 14.34 1.79 -12.64
N ILE A 57 14.63 0.53 -12.97
CA ILE A 57 15.61 0.20 -14.02
C ILE A 57 15.17 0.77 -15.37
N ALA A 58 13.89 0.63 -15.74
CA ALA A 58 13.35 1.17 -16.98
C ALA A 58 13.48 2.70 -17.06
N ILE A 59 13.20 3.42 -15.96
CA ILE A 59 13.39 4.87 -15.89
C ILE A 59 14.87 5.24 -16.08
N VAL A 60 15.78 4.56 -15.39
CA VAL A 60 17.23 4.80 -15.54
C VAL A 60 17.68 4.55 -16.97
N LEU A 61 17.23 3.45 -17.59
CA LEU A 61 17.57 3.11 -18.96
C LEU A 61 17.05 4.15 -19.96
N ALA A 62 15.80 4.59 -19.79
CA ALA A 62 15.20 5.63 -20.63
C ALA A 62 15.94 6.96 -20.53
N VAL A 63 16.38 7.34 -19.32
CA VAL A 63 17.20 8.55 -19.11
C VAL A 63 18.56 8.42 -19.80
N LEU A 64 19.25 7.28 -19.67
CA LEU A 64 20.54 7.05 -20.32
C LEU A 64 20.43 7.08 -21.85
N MET A 65 19.39 6.44 -22.40
CA MET A 65 19.14 6.46 -23.85
C MET A 65 18.82 7.87 -24.35
N GLY A 66 17.98 8.62 -23.62
CA GLY A 66 17.66 10.00 -23.96
C GLY A 66 18.90 10.90 -23.93
N ALA A 67 19.73 10.77 -22.90
CA ALA A 67 20.99 11.52 -22.80
C ALA A 67 21.96 11.18 -23.94
N ALA A 68 22.09 9.90 -24.29
CA ALA A 68 22.91 9.48 -25.43
C ALA A 68 22.38 10.04 -26.76
N LEU A 69 21.06 10.04 -26.96
CA LEU A 69 20.44 10.59 -28.16
C LEU A 69 20.68 12.09 -28.28
N ILE A 70 20.53 12.84 -27.18
CA ILE A 70 20.80 14.28 -27.13
C ILE A 70 22.27 14.56 -27.44
N TRP A 71 23.19 13.74 -26.94
CA TRP A 71 24.63 13.90 -27.19
C TRP A 71 25.02 13.61 -28.65
N MET A 72 24.21 12.82 -29.37
CA MET A 72 24.42 12.51 -30.79
C MET A 72 23.81 13.56 -31.74
N ILE A 73 23.01 14.50 -31.23
CA ILE A 73 22.45 15.62 -32.00
C ILE A 73 23.38 16.82 -31.76
N PRO A 74 24.19 17.25 -32.75
CA PRO A 74 25.13 18.37 -32.59
C PRO A 74 24.43 19.72 -32.43
#